data_AF-A0A6A5NCZ4-F1
#
_entry.id   AF-A0A6A5NCZ4-F1
#
_cell.length_a   1.000
_cell.length_b   1.000
_cell.length_c   1.000
_cell.angle_alpha   90.00
_cell.angle_beta   90.00
_cell.angle_gamma   90.00
#
_symmetry.space_group_name_H-M   'P 1'
#
loop_
_entity.id
_entity.type
_entity.pdbx_description
1 polymer ?
#
loop_
_entity_poly.entity_id
_entity_poly.type
_entity_poly.pdbx_seq_one_letter_code
_entity_poly.pdbx_strand_id
1 'polypeptide(L)'
;MKLNNQTFFFTILLCFALLGKCVDGTPKLLTPLFSSLSSSPTPTPSPSPSASASATSPSPLLSERRKTMMSKTSYPPSQASTQFSDTPYTANSPSDASAPTSDGASSSFSDYLKGKFGDNSKIKYNPGLEQICAKTHHPDVCLATISPLLKNKVDVVHVLQAAIAVTTQNVKMIISKIEKRPPVSSEINASLKECKEHYNKALANLQKAMTATQSKDFGSVNAMLSNVLADVSTAESKVHDLKTPTFNADNFYSLVSLTASNCLSIASLIRN
;
A
#
# COMPACT_ATOMS: atom_id res chain seq x y z
N MET A 1 34.97 -6.23 -10.65
CA MET A 1 34.11 -6.14 -11.85
C MET A 1 32.96 -5.20 -11.56
N LYS A 2 32.85 -4.08 -12.28
CA LYS A 2 31.83 -3.04 -12.08
C LYS A 2 30.66 -3.37 -13.02
N LEU A 3 29.62 -4.05 -12.52
CA LEU A 3 28.45 -4.33 -13.33
C LEU A 3 27.66 -3.03 -13.54
N ASN A 4 27.44 -2.68 -14.80
CA ASN A 4 26.68 -1.51 -15.20
C ASN A 4 25.20 -1.67 -14.79
N ASN A 5 24.63 -0.64 -14.14
CA ASN A 5 23.23 -0.64 -13.66
C ASN A 5 22.23 -0.93 -14.80
N GLN A 6 22.55 -0.53 -16.03
CA GLN A 6 21.75 -0.83 -17.21
C GLN A 6 21.71 -2.33 -17.50
N THR A 7 22.85 -3.02 -17.37
CA THR A 7 22.94 -4.47 -17.56
C THR A 7 22.14 -5.21 -16.50
N PHE A 8 22.17 -4.75 -15.23
CA PHE A 8 21.39 -5.36 -14.15
C PHE A 8 19.88 -5.26 -14.39
N PHE A 9 19.40 -4.12 -14.89
CA PHE A 9 17.98 -3.93 -15.21
C PHE A 9 17.55 -4.81 -16.39
N PHE A 10 18.37 -4.90 -17.44
CA PHE A 10 18.12 -5.82 -18.56
C PHE A 10 18.16 -7.28 -18.11
N THR A 11 19.07 -7.67 -17.21
CA THR A 11 19.13 -9.03 -16.68
C THR A 11 17.87 -9.38 -15.87
N ILE A 12 17.36 -8.47 -15.04
CA ILE A 12 16.11 -8.68 -14.30
C ILE A 12 14.93 -8.81 -15.27
N LEU A 13 14.81 -7.92 -16.26
CA LEU A 13 13.73 -7.95 -17.25
C LEU A 13 13.79 -9.22 -18.13
N LEU A 14 15.00 -9.67 -18.48
CA LEU A 14 15.25 -10.92 -19.20
C LEU A 14 14.89 -12.15 -18.35
N CYS A 15 15.20 -12.14 -17.05
CA CYS A 15 14.79 -13.20 -16.12
C CYS A 15 13.26 -13.32 -16.03
N PHE A 16 12.52 -12.21 -16.01
CA PHE A 16 11.06 -12.24 -16.04
C PHE A 16 10.49 -12.70 -17.40
N ALA A 17 11.14 -12.35 -18.52
CA ALA A 17 10.71 -12.79 -19.84
C ALA A 17 10.99 -14.29 -20.12
N LEU A 18 12.05 -14.85 -19.53
CA LEU A 18 12.42 -16.26 -19.67
C LEU A 18 11.66 -17.16 -18.70
N LEU A 19 11.37 -16.70 -17.48
CA LEU A 19 10.57 -17.46 -16.50
C LEU A 19 9.07 -17.45 -16.81
N GLY A 20 8.60 -16.56 -17.69
CA GLY A 20 7.20 -16.45 -18.10
C GLY A 20 6.75 -17.39 -19.24
N LYS A 21 7.61 -18.29 -19.75
CA LYS A 21 7.31 -19.17 -20.89
C LYS A 21 7.20 -20.67 -20.58
N CYS A 22 7.07 -21.07 -19.32
CA CYS A 22 6.89 -22.48 -18.95
C CYS A 22 5.54 -22.73 -18.24
N VAL A 23 4.42 -22.37 -18.86
CA VAL A 23 3.10 -22.97 -18.58
C VAL A 23 2.34 -23.08 -19.91
N ASP A 24 2.85 -23.92 -20.81
CA ASP A 24 2.05 -24.48 -21.91
C ASP A 24 1.66 -25.90 -21.51
N GLY A 25 0.57 -26.00 -20.74
CA GLY A 25 -0.13 -27.23 -20.46
C GLY A 25 -1.36 -27.35 -21.35
N THR A 26 -1.17 -27.63 -22.64
CA THR A 26 -2.27 -27.91 -23.56
C THR A 26 -2.87 -29.29 -23.25
N PRO A 27 -4.21 -29.42 -23.15
CA PRO A 27 -4.86 -30.71 -22.90
C PRO A 27 -4.76 -31.59 -24.14
N LYS A 28 -4.18 -32.78 -24.00
CA LYS A 28 -4.21 -33.81 -25.05
C LYS A 28 -5.63 -34.36 -25.17
N LEU A 29 -6.32 -33.88 -26.20
CA LEU A 29 -7.41 -34.57 -26.89
C LEU A 29 -6.80 -35.75 -27.67
N LEU A 30 -7.16 -36.97 -27.29
CA LEU A 30 -7.05 -38.17 -28.13
C LEU A 30 -8.37 -38.94 -28.02
N THR A 31 -9.08 -39.03 -29.14
CA THR A 31 -10.16 -39.99 -29.43
C THR A 31 -9.58 -41.12 -30.31
N PRO A 32 -10.39 -42.09 -30.77
CA PRO A 32 -10.70 -43.35 -30.12
C PRO A 32 -10.16 -44.55 -30.92
N LEU A 33 -10.01 -45.73 -30.31
CA LEU A 33 -10.10 -46.99 -31.06
C LEU A 33 -10.46 -48.17 -30.15
N PHE A 34 -11.29 -49.02 -30.75
CA PHE A 34 -12.13 -50.07 -30.21
C PHE A 34 -11.40 -51.33 -29.70
N SER A 35 -12.19 -52.11 -28.94
CA SER A 35 -12.11 -53.56 -28.66
C SER A 35 -11.43 -53.93 -27.34
N SER A 36 -11.91 -54.86 -26.49
CA SER A 36 -13.18 -55.58 -26.28
C SER A 36 -12.95 -56.55 -25.11
N LEU A 37 -14.03 -56.94 -24.43
CA LEU A 37 -14.24 -58.10 -23.53
C LEU A 37 -14.07 -57.96 -21.99
N SER A 38 -15.20 -58.27 -21.32
CA SER A 38 -15.39 -59.12 -20.12
C SER A 38 -14.86 -58.57 -18.77
N SER A 39 -15.55 -58.56 -17.62
CA SER A 39 -16.69 -59.35 -17.11
C SER A 39 -17.26 -58.63 -15.87
N SER A 40 -18.57 -58.73 -15.62
CA SER A 40 -19.27 -58.47 -14.33
C SER A 40 -18.93 -59.56 -13.28
N PRO A 41 -19.33 -59.53 -11.97
CA PRO A 41 -20.34 -58.68 -11.31
C PRO A 41 -20.07 -58.19 -9.84
N THR A 42 -21.04 -57.41 -9.34
CA THR A 42 -21.53 -57.25 -7.92
C THR A 42 -20.82 -56.30 -6.94
N PRO A 43 -21.61 -55.43 -6.29
CA PRO A 43 -21.44 -55.19 -4.85
C PRO A 43 -22.71 -55.44 -4.02
N THR A 44 -22.47 -56.11 -2.90
CA THR A 44 -23.38 -56.43 -1.78
C THR A 44 -23.78 -55.18 -0.98
N PRO A 45 -25.01 -55.09 -0.43
CA PRO A 45 -25.43 -54.02 0.46
C PRO A 45 -25.16 -54.35 1.95
N SER A 46 -24.93 -53.33 2.78
CA SER A 46 -24.93 -53.44 4.24
C SER A 46 -25.34 -52.11 4.91
N PRO A 47 -25.82 -52.13 6.15
CA PRO A 47 -27.07 -51.46 6.53
C PRO A 47 -26.92 -50.28 7.52
N SER A 48 -28.05 -49.56 7.65
CA SER A 48 -28.50 -48.64 8.72
C SER A 48 -28.18 -49.14 10.15
N PRO A 49 -28.18 -48.31 11.23
CA PRO A 49 -29.32 -47.48 11.69
C PRO A 49 -28.85 -46.13 12.32
N SER A 50 -29.61 -45.23 12.96
CA SER A 50 -30.94 -45.25 13.54
C SER A 50 -31.41 -43.81 13.77
N ALA A 51 -32.71 -43.58 13.61
CA ALA A 51 -33.42 -42.39 14.09
C ALA A 51 -34.04 -42.65 15.48
N SER A 52 -34.17 -41.59 16.31
CA SER A 52 -35.25 -41.35 17.28
C SER A 52 -34.97 -39.99 17.95
N ALA A 53 -35.74 -38.93 17.75
CA ALA A 53 -37.16 -38.68 18.03
C ALA A 53 -37.44 -38.29 19.51
N SER A 54 -37.98 -37.07 19.64
CA SER A 54 -39.02 -36.63 20.60
C SER A 54 -38.62 -36.35 22.06
N ALA A 55 -38.90 -35.12 22.52
CA ALA A 55 -39.95 -34.82 23.53
C ALA A 55 -39.67 -33.54 24.36
N THR A 56 -40.60 -32.59 24.24
CA THR A 56 -41.30 -31.87 25.32
C THR A 56 -40.60 -30.80 26.20
N SER A 57 -41.19 -29.60 26.18
CA SER A 57 -41.29 -28.52 27.20
C SER A 57 -41.25 -28.99 28.68
N PRO A 58 -40.93 -28.14 29.69
CA PRO A 58 -41.50 -26.79 29.88
C PRO A 58 -40.56 -25.70 30.50
N SER A 59 -41.07 -24.47 30.51
CA SER A 59 -40.58 -23.29 31.24
C SER A 59 -40.31 -23.55 32.74
N PRO A 60 -39.50 -22.68 33.37
CA PRO A 60 -40.07 -21.90 34.48
C PRO A 60 -39.77 -20.40 34.43
N LEU A 61 -40.71 -19.72 35.09
CA LEU A 61 -40.87 -18.33 35.44
C LEU A 61 -39.79 -17.77 36.40
N LEU A 62 -39.87 -16.44 36.57
CA LEU A 62 -39.37 -15.59 37.67
C LEU A 62 -37.88 -15.24 37.60
N SER A 63 -37.39 -14.06 37.98
CA SER A 63 -37.93 -12.74 38.31
C SER A 63 -36.74 -12.02 38.95
N GLU A 64 -36.24 -10.91 38.40
CA GLU A 64 -35.79 -9.73 39.16
C GLU A 64 -35.37 -8.64 38.17
N ARG A 65 -36.09 -7.52 38.00
CA ARG A 65 -36.32 -6.38 38.90
C ARG A 65 -35.09 -5.48 39.09
N ARG A 66 -35.23 -4.26 38.55
CA ARG A 66 -34.56 -2.99 38.93
C ARG A 66 -33.05 -2.94 38.67
N LYS A 67 -32.45 -1.84 38.21
CA LYS A 67 -32.82 -0.43 38.40
C LYS A 67 -32.08 0.40 37.34
N THR A 68 -32.84 1.23 36.64
CA THR A 68 -32.39 2.46 36.02
C THR A 68 -31.64 3.31 37.05
N MET A 69 -30.43 3.75 36.73
CA MET A 69 -29.88 4.98 37.29
C MET A 69 -29.28 5.81 36.15
N MET A 70 -30.06 6.80 35.74
CA MET A 70 -29.53 7.99 35.09
C MET A 70 -28.70 8.74 36.12
N SER A 71 -27.44 9.04 35.81
CA SER A 71 -26.75 10.16 36.45
C SER A 71 -26.69 11.31 35.46
N LYS A 72 -27.65 12.22 35.63
CA LYS A 72 -27.52 13.63 35.26
C LYS A 72 -26.49 14.21 36.21
N THR A 73 -25.42 14.79 35.67
CA THR A 73 -24.66 15.84 36.35
C THR A 73 -24.86 17.09 35.53
N SER A 74 -25.73 17.95 36.05
CA SER A 74 -25.95 19.33 35.64
C SER A 74 -24.89 20.26 36.27
N TYR A 75 -24.90 21.52 35.81
CA TYR A 75 -24.22 22.74 36.29
C TYR A 75 -23.02 23.20 35.44
N PRO A 76 -22.79 24.52 35.31
CA PRO A 76 -23.64 25.53 34.65
C PRO A 76 -22.84 26.38 33.63
N PRO A 77 -23.48 27.24 32.80
CA PRO A 77 -22.78 28.14 31.90
C PRO A 77 -22.34 29.41 32.64
N SER A 78 -21.08 29.80 32.51
CA SER A 78 -20.63 31.13 32.92
C SER A 78 -20.26 31.94 31.69
N GLN A 79 -21.19 32.83 31.30
CA GLN A 79 -20.92 33.97 30.45
C GLN A 79 -20.15 35.02 31.26
N ALA A 80 -19.06 35.53 30.70
CA ALA A 80 -18.55 36.85 31.02
C ALA A 80 -18.40 37.62 29.70
N SER A 81 -19.36 38.48 29.43
CA SER A 81 -19.23 39.59 28.49
C SER A 81 -18.21 40.57 29.03
N THR A 82 -17.18 40.90 28.24
CA THR A 82 -16.55 42.22 28.30
C THR A 82 -16.52 42.81 26.90
N GLN A 83 -17.09 44.00 26.85
CA GLN A 83 -17.33 44.85 25.70
C GLN A 83 -16.19 45.87 25.66
N PHE A 84 -15.39 45.89 24.59
CA PHE A 84 -14.47 46.98 24.25
C PHE A 84 -14.45 47.06 22.71
N SER A 85 -15.21 47.99 22.14
CA SER A 85 -14.77 49.32 21.67
C SER A 85 -14.06 49.28 20.32
N ASP A 86 -14.83 49.67 19.29
CA ASP A 86 -14.37 50.00 17.94
C ASP A 86 -13.33 51.12 17.96
N THR A 87 -12.13 50.84 17.46
CA THR A 87 -11.25 51.84 16.83
C THR A 87 -10.47 51.19 15.68
N PRO A 88 -10.34 51.84 14.51
CA PRO A 88 -9.70 51.26 13.34
C PRO A 88 -8.19 51.50 13.40
N TYR A 89 -7.41 50.42 13.49
CA TYR A 89 -5.96 50.50 13.30
C TYR A 89 -5.52 49.71 12.06
N THR A 90 -5.13 50.53 11.10
CA THR A 90 -4.14 50.38 10.02
C THR A 90 -3.31 49.09 10.02
N ALA A 91 -3.28 48.49 8.84
CA ALA A 91 -2.37 47.43 8.42
C ALA A 91 -0.94 47.67 8.90
N ASN A 92 -0.36 46.63 9.52
CA ASN A 92 1.08 46.35 9.46
C ASN A 92 1.26 44.83 9.54
N SER A 93 1.74 44.30 8.42
CA SER A 93 2.15 42.92 8.19
C SER A 93 3.51 42.66 8.86
N PRO A 94 3.66 41.62 9.71
CA PRO A 94 4.96 41.06 9.99
C PRO A 94 5.21 39.91 9.01
N SER A 95 5.95 40.22 7.95
CA SER A 95 6.72 39.22 7.19
C SER A 95 7.85 38.66 8.07
N ASP A 96 8.34 37.48 7.67
CA ASP A 96 9.53 36.78 8.16
C ASP A 96 9.34 35.85 9.37
N ALA A 97 8.57 34.80 9.14
CA ALA A 97 8.93 33.46 9.63
C ALA A 97 9.40 32.63 8.43
N SER A 98 10.71 32.54 8.25
CA SER A 98 11.34 31.70 7.23
C SER A 98 10.85 30.26 7.37
N ALA A 99 10.11 29.79 6.36
CA ALA A 99 9.86 28.37 6.18
C ALA A 99 11.22 27.65 6.06
N PRO A 100 11.39 26.47 6.69
CA PRO A 100 12.60 25.69 6.49
C PRO A 100 12.65 25.25 5.02
N THR A 101 13.63 25.80 4.29
CA THR A 101 13.92 25.45 2.90
C THR A 101 14.30 23.97 2.79
N SER A 102 13.44 23.21 2.14
CA SER A 102 13.53 21.78 1.83
C SER A 102 14.51 21.50 0.65
N ASP A 103 15.59 22.28 0.51
CA ASP A 103 16.42 22.22 -0.70
C ASP A 103 17.46 21.09 -0.69
N GLY A 104 17.73 20.48 0.48
CA GLY A 104 18.71 19.40 0.62
C GLY A 104 18.22 18.01 0.21
N ALA A 105 16.93 17.71 0.39
CA ALA A 105 16.38 16.39 0.09
C ALA A 105 16.06 16.20 -1.41
N SER A 106 15.72 17.29 -2.10
CA SER A 106 15.29 17.26 -3.50
C SER A 106 16.42 16.92 -4.47
N SER A 107 17.64 17.43 -4.23
CA SER A 107 18.81 17.14 -5.07
C SER A 107 19.26 15.68 -4.96
N SER A 108 19.38 15.17 -3.73
CA SER A 108 19.79 13.79 -3.49
C SER A 108 18.81 12.77 -4.07
N PHE A 109 17.52 13.06 -3.96
CA PHE A 109 16.49 12.20 -4.52
C PHE A 109 16.46 12.22 -6.05
N SER A 110 16.66 13.38 -6.67
CA SER A 110 16.82 13.52 -8.13
C SER A 110 18.03 12.74 -8.64
N ASP A 111 19.16 12.78 -7.92
CA ASP A 111 20.36 12.00 -8.23
C ASP A 111 20.13 10.50 -8.07
N TYR A 112 19.35 10.09 -7.07
CA TYR A 112 18.95 8.69 -6.89
C TYR A 112 18.03 8.20 -8.00
N LEU A 113 17.03 8.99 -8.40
CA LEU A 113 16.20 8.67 -9.57
C LEU A 113 17.05 8.60 -10.83
N LYS A 114 18.00 9.53 -11.01
CA LYS A 114 18.91 9.55 -12.15
C LYS A 114 19.86 8.36 -12.17
N GLY A 115 20.36 7.93 -11.02
CA GLY A 115 21.19 6.73 -10.87
C GLY A 115 20.43 5.43 -11.07
N LYS A 116 19.13 5.40 -10.74
CA LYS A 116 18.27 4.21 -10.82
C LYS A 116 17.55 4.06 -12.16
N PHE A 117 17.09 5.16 -12.75
CA PHE A 117 16.26 5.19 -13.96
C PHE A 117 16.95 5.86 -15.15
N GLY A 118 18.12 6.48 -14.96
CA GLY A 118 18.86 7.19 -16.00
C GLY A 118 18.53 8.68 -16.09
N ASP A 119 19.21 9.39 -16.99
CA ASP A 119 18.93 10.80 -17.26
C ASP A 119 17.59 10.95 -18.01
N ASN A 120 16.53 11.29 -17.27
CA ASN A 120 15.17 11.40 -17.80
C ASN A 120 14.96 12.61 -18.73
N SER A 121 15.96 13.50 -18.88
CA SER A 121 15.88 14.72 -19.69
C SER A 121 15.59 14.50 -21.18
N LYS A 122 15.72 13.26 -21.69
CA LYS A 122 15.39 12.89 -23.08
C LYS A 122 14.28 11.84 -23.20
N ILE A 123 13.69 11.40 -22.09
CA ILE A 123 12.65 10.37 -22.13
C ILE A 123 11.34 11.03 -22.51
N LYS A 124 10.80 10.65 -23.67
CA LYS A 124 9.46 11.05 -24.08
C LYS A 124 8.46 10.15 -23.38
N TYR A 125 7.75 10.68 -22.39
CA TYR A 125 6.70 9.96 -21.69
C TYR A 125 5.40 9.93 -22.50
N ASN A 126 4.49 9.04 -22.11
CA ASN A 126 3.15 9.04 -22.66
C ASN A 126 2.40 10.30 -22.18
N PRO A 127 1.76 11.08 -23.07
CA PRO A 127 1.11 12.35 -22.69
C PRO A 127 -0.06 12.15 -21.71
N GLY A 128 -0.77 11.02 -21.77
CA GLY A 128 -1.80 10.69 -20.78
C GLY A 128 -1.21 10.45 -19.39
N LEU A 129 -0.01 9.88 -19.32
CA LEU A 129 0.68 9.63 -18.06
C LEU A 129 1.18 10.95 -17.48
N GLU A 130 1.74 11.82 -18.33
CA GLU A 130 2.15 13.18 -17.94
C GLU A 130 0.98 13.95 -17.33
N GLN A 131 -0.19 13.92 -17.95
CA GLN A 131 -1.39 14.59 -17.43
C GLN A 131 -1.85 14.04 -16.07
N ILE A 132 -1.72 12.73 -15.84
CA ILE A 132 -2.09 12.11 -14.56
C ILE A 132 -1.05 12.44 -13.50
N CYS A 133 0.23 12.24 -13.81
CA CYS A 133 1.34 12.48 -12.88
C CYS A 133 1.50 13.95 -12.50
N ALA A 134 1.17 14.89 -13.40
CA ALA A 134 1.17 16.32 -13.10
C ALA A 134 0.20 16.72 -11.98
N LYS A 135 -0.78 15.87 -11.65
CA LYS A 135 -1.74 16.09 -10.55
C LYS A 135 -1.33 15.39 -9.25
N THR A 136 -0.11 14.87 -9.19
CA THR A 136 0.43 14.20 -7.99
C THR A 136 1.37 15.13 -7.24
N HIS A 137 1.60 14.85 -5.95
CA HIS A 137 2.56 15.60 -5.15
C HIS A 137 4.01 15.43 -5.64
N HIS A 138 4.30 14.32 -6.33
CA HIS A 138 5.64 14.02 -6.84
C HIS A 138 5.60 13.57 -8.31
N PRO A 139 5.39 14.51 -9.26
CA PRO A 139 5.22 14.20 -10.68
C PRO A 139 6.41 13.44 -11.27
N ASP A 140 7.65 13.84 -10.94
CA ASP A 140 8.86 13.19 -11.47
C ASP A 140 8.98 11.74 -10.99
N VAL A 141 8.63 11.49 -9.72
CA VAL A 141 8.57 10.13 -9.15
C VAL A 141 7.51 9.31 -9.85
N CYS A 142 6.33 9.90 -10.04
CA CYS A 142 5.21 9.24 -10.71
C CYS A 142 5.64 8.80 -12.11
N LEU A 143 6.21 9.71 -12.91
CA LEU A 143 6.67 9.42 -14.27
C LEU A 143 7.77 8.37 -14.30
N ALA A 144 8.84 8.57 -13.54
CA ALA A 144 10.01 7.70 -13.55
C ALA A 144 9.67 6.27 -13.10
N THR A 145 8.75 6.12 -12.14
CA THR A 145 8.44 4.81 -11.56
C THR A 145 7.30 4.09 -12.27
N ILE A 146 6.31 4.80 -12.82
CA ILE A 146 5.14 4.17 -13.44
C ILE A 146 5.36 3.91 -14.93
N SER A 147 6.05 4.81 -15.64
CA SER A 147 6.25 4.68 -17.09
C SER A 147 6.79 3.31 -17.52
N PRO A 148 7.75 2.66 -16.82
CA PRO A 148 8.26 1.35 -17.23
C PRO A 148 7.24 0.21 -17.13
N LEU A 149 6.15 0.38 -16.36
CA LEU A 149 5.10 -0.62 -16.17
C LEU A 149 3.95 -0.45 -17.15
N LEU A 150 3.83 0.72 -17.77
CA LEU A 150 2.77 1.02 -18.72
C LEU A 150 3.21 0.68 -20.14
N LYS A 151 2.40 -0.14 -20.80
CA LYS A 151 2.57 -0.45 -22.22
C LYS A 151 1.78 0.58 -23.04
N ASN A 152 0.55 0.23 -23.43
CA ASN A 152 -0.20 0.98 -24.43
C ASN A 152 -1.47 1.64 -23.87
N LYS A 153 -1.95 1.22 -22.69
CA LYS A 153 -3.13 1.78 -22.04
C LYS A 153 -2.71 2.72 -20.93
N VAL A 154 -3.14 3.97 -21.05
CA VAL A 154 -2.90 5.00 -20.05
C VAL A 154 -4.24 5.64 -19.72
N ASP A 155 -4.93 5.03 -18.77
CA ASP A 155 -6.07 5.61 -18.07
C ASP A 155 -5.80 5.57 -16.57
N VAL A 156 -6.53 6.40 -15.83
CA VAL A 156 -6.31 6.65 -14.40
C VAL A 156 -6.29 5.35 -13.58
N VAL A 157 -7.14 4.38 -13.92
CA VAL A 157 -7.23 3.10 -13.17
C VAL A 157 -6.00 2.24 -13.41
N HIS A 158 -5.53 2.11 -14.66
CA HIS A 158 -4.29 1.35 -14.93
C HIS A 158 -3.05 2.05 -14.36
N VAL A 159 -3.01 3.39 -14.39
CA VAL A 159 -1.93 4.16 -13.75
C VAL A 159 -1.94 3.95 -12.23
N LEU A 160 -3.12 3.93 -11.60
CA LEU A 160 -3.27 3.64 -10.18
C LEU A 160 -2.78 2.22 -9.84
N GLN A 161 -3.18 1.21 -10.60
CA GLN A 161 -2.71 -0.17 -10.40
C GLN A 161 -1.19 -0.26 -10.50
N ALA A 162 -0.59 0.39 -11.50
CA ALA A 162 0.86 0.44 -11.64
C ALA A 162 1.52 1.14 -10.44
N ALA A 163 0.97 2.25 -9.95
CA ALA A 163 1.45 2.96 -8.77
C ALA A 163 1.40 2.07 -7.50
N ILE A 164 0.30 1.36 -7.28
CA ILE A 164 0.15 0.41 -6.15
C ILE A 164 1.19 -0.71 -6.27
N ALA A 165 1.42 -1.24 -7.47
CA ALA A 165 2.43 -2.27 -7.72
C ALA A 165 3.86 -1.78 -7.41
N VAL A 166 4.22 -0.58 -7.87
CA VAL A 166 5.51 0.07 -7.57
C VAL A 166 5.69 0.21 -6.05
N THR A 167 4.71 0.79 -5.37
CA THR A 167 4.77 1.02 -3.92
C THR A 167 4.91 -0.30 -3.17
N THR A 168 4.17 -1.33 -3.59
CA THR A 168 4.27 -2.69 -3.03
C THR A 168 5.68 -3.25 -3.17
N GLN A 169 6.32 -3.09 -4.33
CA GLN A 169 7.69 -3.55 -4.54
C GLN A 169 8.69 -2.78 -3.67
N ASN A 170 8.54 -1.46 -3.56
CA ASN A 170 9.41 -0.64 -2.71
C ASN A 170 9.32 -1.07 -1.24
N VAL A 171 8.10 -1.27 -0.71
CA VAL A 171 7.87 -1.80 0.65
C VAL A 171 8.53 -3.16 0.85
N LYS A 172 8.34 -4.10 -0.08
CA LYS A 172 8.96 -5.44 -0.01
C LYS A 172 10.50 -5.37 0.01
N MET A 173 11.07 -4.48 -0.79
CA MET A 173 12.52 -4.28 -0.81
C MET A 173 13.04 -3.73 0.52
N ILE A 174 12.33 -2.78 1.15
CA ILE A 174 12.71 -2.28 2.47
C ILE A 174 12.65 -3.39 3.52
N ILE A 175 11.55 -4.15 3.56
CA ILE A 175 11.42 -5.29 4.48
C ILE A 175 12.59 -6.26 4.29
N SER A 176 12.96 -6.59 3.05
CA SER A 176 14.10 -7.46 2.78
C SER A 176 15.44 -6.86 3.24
N LYS A 177 15.65 -5.55 3.08
CA LYS A 177 16.85 -4.87 3.59
C LYS A 177 16.91 -4.93 5.12
N ILE A 178 15.79 -4.66 5.79
CA ILE A 178 15.65 -4.74 7.24
C ILE A 178 15.99 -6.16 7.75
N GLU A 179 15.57 -7.21 7.04
CA GLU A 179 15.79 -8.60 7.43
C GLU A 179 17.21 -9.11 7.16
N LYS A 180 17.86 -8.62 6.10
CA LYS A 180 19.21 -9.02 5.70
C LYS A 180 20.32 -8.20 6.36
N ARG A 181 19.96 -7.23 7.20
CA ARG A 181 20.95 -6.35 7.84
C ARG A 181 21.89 -7.16 8.75
N PRO A 182 23.15 -6.73 8.91
CA PRO A 182 24.02 -7.24 9.97
C PRO A 182 23.46 -6.96 11.37
N PRO A 183 23.92 -7.69 12.41
CA PRO A 183 23.60 -7.37 13.79
C PRO A 183 23.90 -5.91 14.14
N VAL A 184 23.01 -5.29 14.89
CA VAL A 184 23.07 -3.88 15.34
C VAL A 184 22.82 -3.83 16.84
N SER A 185 22.93 -2.65 17.46
CA SER A 185 22.57 -2.50 18.88
C SER A 185 21.11 -2.90 19.14
N SER A 186 20.81 -3.28 20.38
CA SER A 186 19.45 -3.69 20.77
C SER A 186 18.40 -2.61 20.47
N GLU A 187 18.76 -1.34 20.70
CA GLU A 187 17.91 -0.17 20.42
C GLU A 187 17.58 -0.05 18.92
N ILE A 188 18.60 -0.06 18.06
CA ILE A 188 18.42 -0.03 16.60
C ILE A 188 17.58 -1.24 16.15
N ASN A 189 17.81 -2.41 16.77
CA ASN A 189 17.08 -3.62 16.45
C ASN A 189 15.59 -3.52 16.76
N ALA A 190 15.22 -2.91 17.90
CA ALA A 190 13.84 -2.66 18.31
C ALA A 190 13.15 -1.68 17.35
N SER A 191 13.77 -0.54 17.07
CA SER A 191 13.20 0.45 16.13
C SER A 191 12.97 -0.12 14.74
N LEU A 192 13.88 -0.96 14.25
CA LEU A 192 13.73 -1.61 12.96
C LEU A 192 12.70 -2.73 12.96
N LYS A 193 12.45 -3.38 14.09
CA LYS A 193 11.35 -4.33 14.24
C LYS A 193 10.02 -3.60 14.11
N GLU A 194 9.83 -2.49 14.82
CA GLU A 194 8.63 -1.64 14.72
C GLU A 194 8.45 -1.10 13.30
N CYS A 195 9.52 -0.61 12.68
CA CYS A 195 9.54 -0.18 11.29
C CYS A 195 9.03 -1.29 10.34
N LYS A 196 9.52 -2.52 10.50
CA LYS A 196 9.07 -3.69 9.73
C LYS A 196 7.60 -3.99 9.94
N GLU A 197 7.11 -3.91 11.17
CA GLU A 197 5.71 -4.18 11.50
C GLU A 197 4.78 -3.18 10.79
N HIS A 198 5.12 -1.90 10.79
CA HIS A 198 4.37 -0.89 10.04
C HIS A 198 4.45 -1.10 8.52
N TYR A 199 5.62 -1.43 7.97
CA TYR A 199 5.70 -1.78 6.54
C TYR A 199 4.88 -3.01 6.16
N ASN A 200 4.74 -4.00 7.04
CA ASN A 200 3.86 -5.14 6.80
C ASN A 200 2.37 -4.73 6.81
N LYS A 201 1.96 -3.81 7.68
CA LYS A 201 0.59 -3.24 7.66
C LYS A 201 0.34 -2.47 6.35
N ALA A 202 1.31 -1.65 5.93
CA ALA A 202 1.26 -0.98 4.63
C ALA A 202 1.13 -1.98 3.48
N LEU A 203 1.90 -3.08 3.48
CA LEU A 203 1.79 -4.13 2.47
C LEU A 203 0.39 -4.75 2.41
N ALA A 204 -0.19 -5.07 3.56
CA ALA A 204 -1.55 -5.62 3.64
C ALA A 204 -2.60 -4.63 3.10
N ASN A 205 -2.47 -3.34 3.43
CA ASN A 205 -3.35 -2.29 2.91
C ASN A 205 -3.18 -2.07 1.39
N LEU A 206 -1.96 -2.16 0.85
CA LEU A 206 -1.70 -2.10 -0.59
C LEU A 206 -2.37 -3.26 -1.34
N GLN A 207 -2.31 -4.48 -0.79
CA GLN A 207 -3.01 -5.63 -1.36
C GLN A 207 -4.52 -5.43 -1.38
N LYS A 208 -5.09 -4.95 -0.28
CA LYS A 208 -6.52 -4.63 -0.21
C LYS A 208 -6.88 -3.53 -1.21
N ALA A 209 -6.07 -2.48 -1.34
CA ALA A 209 -6.29 -1.40 -2.29
C ALA A 209 -6.27 -1.90 -3.74
N MET A 210 -5.36 -2.83 -4.08
CA MET A 210 -5.34 -3.48 -5.39
C MET A 210 -6.64 -4.24 -5.66
N THR A 211 -7.10 -5.06 -4.71
CA THR A 211 -8.37 -5.79 -4.84
C THR A 211 -9.56 -4.84 -4.97
N ALA A 212 -9.64 -3.80 -4.14
CA ALA A 212 -10.70 -2.80 -4.22
C ALA A 212 -10.70 -2.05 -5.56
N THR A 213 -9.52 -1.76 -6.11
CA THR A 213 -9.37 -1.14 -7.46
C THR A 213 -9.95 -2.04 -8.54
N GLN A 214 -9.73 -3.36 -8.46
CA GLN A 214 -10.28 -4.34 -9.41
C GLN A 214 -11.81 -4.43 -9.33
N SER A 215 -12.36 -4.32 -8.12
CA SER A 215 -13.80 -4.28 -7.87
C SER A 215 -14.44 -2.89 -8.04
N LYS A 216 -13.65 -1.88 -8.43
CA LYS A 216 -14.06 -0.47 -8.59
C LYS A 216 -14.63 0.18 -7.30
N ASP A 217 -14.23 -0.32 -6.13
CA ASP A 217 -14.57 0.28 -4.84
C ASP A 217 -13.55 1.35 -4.47
N PHE A 218 -13.65 2.51 -5.13
CA PHE A 218 -12.68 3.60 -4.99
C PHE A 218 -12.79 4.34 -3.65
N GLY A 219 -13.92 4.22 -2.95
CA GLY A 219 -14.06 4.66 -1.56
C GLY A 219 -13.11 3.87 -0.65
N SER A 220 -13.14 2.54 -0.74
CA SER A 220 -12.20 1.68 -0.01
C SER A 220 -10.75 1.88 -0.44
N VAL A 221 -10.48 2.09 -1.73
CA VAL A 221 -9.12 2.38 -2.23
C VAL A 221 -8.52 3.59 -1.52
N ASN A 222 -9.24 4.72 -1.46
CA ASN A 222 -8.74 5.94 -0.81
C ASN A 222 -8.47 5.72 0.68
N ALA A 223 -9.37 5.02 1.39
CA ALA A 223 -9.17 4.69 2.80
C ALA A 223 -7.93 3.79 3.02
N MET A 224 -7.75 2.76 2.19
CA MET A 224 -6.61 1.85 2.27
C MET A 224 -5.30 2.55 1.96
N LEU A 225 -5.25 3.39 0.91
CA LEU A 225 -4.04 4.13 0.55
C LEU A 225 -3.68 5.23 1.56
N SER A 226 -4.68 5.83 2.22
CA SER A 226 -4.44 6.73 3.35
C SER A 226 -3.78 5.99 4.53
N ASN A 227 -4.25 4.77 4.83
CA ASN A 227 -3.61 3.93 5.85
C ASN A 227 -2.19 3.53 5.46
N VAL A 228 -1.94 3.23 4.18
CA VAL A 228 -0.57 2.98 3.68
C VAL A 228 0.34 4.15 3.98
N LEU A 229 -0.08 5.38 3.67
CA LEU A 229 0.72 6.57 3.91
C LEU A 229 1.00 6.78 5.40
N ALA A 230 0.01 6.57 6.27
CA ALA A 230 0.17 6.66 7.73
C ALA A 230 1.14 5.60 8.28
N ASP A 231 1.02 4.35 7.84
CA ASP A 231 1.92 3.27 8.24
C ASP A 231 3.35 3.51 7.76
N VAL A 232 3.53 3.96 6.52
CA VAL A 232 4.86 4.30 5.97
C VAL A 232 5.50 5.46 6.74
N SER A 233 4.75 6.54 6.97
CA SER A 233 5.24 7.69 7.74
C SER A 233 5.65 7.28 9.16
N THR A 234 4.86 6.41 9.79
CA THR A 234 5.21 5.86 11.11
C THR A 234 6.45 4.97 11.04
N ALA A 235 6.59 4.13 10.02
CA ALA A 235 7.76 3.28 9.85
C ALA A 235 9.05 4.11 9.66
N GLU A 236 8.98 5.16 8.85
CA GLU A 236 10.11 6.05 8.56
C GLU A 236 10.54 6.86 9.79
N SER A 237 9.59 7.33 10.60
CA SER A 237 9.92 8.07 11.83
C SER A 237 10.70 7.22 12.85
N LYS A 238 10.45 5.90 12.91
CA LYS A 238 11.19 4.97 13.78
C LYS A 238 12.67 4.84 13.41
N VAL A 239 13.02 5.11 12.16
CA VAL A 239 14.38 4.94 11.65
C VAL A 239 15.08 6.26 11.35
N HIS A 240 14.34 7.37 11.32
CA HIS A 240 14.86 8.71 11.03
C HIS A 240 16.00 9.12 11.98
N ASP A 241 15.84 8.83 13.28
CA ASP A 241 16.82 9.25 14.30
C ASP A 241 17.96 8.25 14.50
N LEU A 242 17.88 7.09 13.83
CA LEU A 242 18.93 6.07 13.86
C LEU A 242 20.08 6.53 12.96
N LYS A 243 20.89 7.48 13.45
CA LYS A 243 22.09 8.07 12.80
C LYS A 243 23.18 7.05 12.50
N THR A 244 22.88 6.03 11.72
CA THR A 244 23.71 4.87 11.45
C THR A 244 24.05 4.85 9.96
N PRO A 245 25.29 4.63 9.53
CA PRO A 245 25.66 4.68 8.10
C PRO A 245 24.87 3.73 7.19
N THR A 246 24.27 2.67 7.76
CA THR A 246 23.42 1.72 7.06
C THR A 246 22.00 2.26 6.80
N PHE A 247 21.57 3.29 7.53
CA PHE A 247 20.23 3.89 7.49
C PHE A 247 20.23 5.39 7.20
N ASN A 248 21.34 6.09 7.48
CA ASN A 248 21.68 7.40 6.97
C ASN A 248 22.02 7.25 5.50
N ALA A 249 21.32 7.99 4.64
CA ALA A 249 21.65 8.23 3.23
C ALA A 249 21.17 7.21 2.18
N ASP A 250 20.05 6.53 2.42
CA ASP A 250 19.30 5.96 1.30
C ASP A 250 17.97 6.71 1.12
N ASN A 251 17.91 7.52 0.06
CA ASN A 251 16.71 8.05 -0.62
C ASN A 251 15.60 7.00 -0.88
N PHE A 252 15.89 5.74 -0.56
CA PHE A 252 15.06 4.57 -0.70
C PHE A 252 13.89 4.51 0.28
N TYR A 253 14.06 4.95 1.54
CA TYR A 253 12.94 5.05 2.48
C TYR A 253 11.95 6.08 1.97
N SER A 254 12.44 7.29 1.71
CA SER A 254 11.65 8.38 1.11
C SER A 254 10.94 7.95 -0.17
N LEU A 255 11.52 7.08 -1.01
CA LEU A 255 10.83 6.58 -2.20
C LEU A 255 9.51 5.87 -1.88
N VAL A 256 9.38 5.15 -0.77
CA VAL A 256 8.11 4.53 -0.37
C VAL A 256 7.08 5.60 -0.03
N SER A 257 7.42 6.57 0.83
CA SER A 257 6.54 7.72 1.12
C SER A 257 6.09 8.45 -0.15
N LEU A 258 7.02 8.73 -1.08
CA LEU A 258 6.74 9.44 -2.32
C LEU A 258 5.82 8.62 -3.25
N THR A 259 6.05 7.31 -3.38
CA THR A 259 5.22 6.44 -4.22
C THR A 259 3.85 6.15 -3.60
N ALA A 260 3.76 6.03 -2.27
CA ALA A 260 2.49 5.94 -1.55
C ALA A 260 1.64 7.22 -1.68
N SER A 261 2.27 8.39 -1.55
CA SER A 261 1.62 9.69 -1.78
C SER A 261 1.07 9.79 -3.20
N ASN A 262 1.86 9.39 -4.21
CA ASN A 262 1.38 9.36 -5.60
C ASN A 262 0.19 8.41 -5.81
N CYS A 263 0.17 7.23 -5.17
CA CYS A 263 -0.99 6.35 -5.22
C CYS A 263 -2.27 7.06 -4.78
N LEU A 264 -2.21 7.78 -3.65
CA LEU A 264 -3.36 8.49 -3.10
C LEU A 264 -3.79 9.66 -4.02
N SER A 265 -2.83 10.44 -4.52
CA SER A 265 -3.13 11.50 -5.49
C SER A 265 -3.81 10.97 -6.74
N ILE A 266 -3.32 9.86 -7.32
CA ILE A 266 -3.93 9.25 -8.52
C ILE A 266 -5.33 8.72 -8.20
N ALA A 267 -5.52 8.05 -7.05
CA ALA A 267 -6.82 7.54 -6.65
C ALA A 267 -7.87 8.66 -6.52
N SER A 268 -7.47 9.84 -6.04
CA SER A 268 -8.35 11.00 -5.92
C SER A 268 -8.86 11.57 -7.26
N LEU A 269 -8.23 11.20 -8.37
CA LEU A 269 -8.66 11.61 -9.71
C LEU A 269 -9.85 10.80 -10.23
N ILE A 270 -10.18 9.69 -9.57
CA ILE A 270 -11.30 8.82 -9.94
C ILE A 270 -12.56 9.34 -9.24
N ARG A 271 -13.59 9.68 -10.01
CA ARG A 271 -14.89 10.08 -9.44
C ARG A 271 -15.60 8.85 -8.87
N ASN A 272 -16.09 8.98 -7.64
CA ASN A 272 -16.97 8.01 -7.00
C ASN A 272 -18.41 8.15 -7.52
#